data_AF-A0A2D7BWG1-F1
#
_entry.id   AF-A0A2D7BWG1-F1
#
_cell.length_a   1.000
_cell.length_b   1.000
_cell.length_c   1.000
_cell.angle_alpha   90.00
_cell.angle_beta   90.00
_cell.angle_gamma   90.00
#
_symmetry.space_group_name_H-M   'P 1'
#
loop_
_entity.id
_entity.type
_entity.pdbx_description
1 polymer ?
#
loop_
_entity_poly.entity_id
_entity_poly.type
_entity_poly.pdbx_seq_one_letter_code
_entity_poly.pdbx_strand_id
1 'polypeptide(L)'
;MKTLDLNKPSEGLDYELIPVEYVDNEAAWDVRILRGSFTETVIRYGTIRVDGEKDHLSFDFRVVESPESGLSSDDVPLQEHAGDILFDILERGMDEGWVYGTDKSKDNGEAIGNKTGTNNTEKLTHE
;
A
#
# COMPACT_ATOMS: atom_id res chain seq x y z
N MET A 1 -21.35 -8.24 -13.53
CA MET A 1 -21.70 -7.12 -12.62
C MET A 1 -20.86 -7.32 -11.37
N LYS A 2 -19.98 -6.38 -11.02
CA LYS A 2 -19.35 -6.39 -9.69
C LYS A 2 -20.47 -6.13 -8.67
N THR A 3 -20.65 -7.02 -7.72
CA THR A 3 -21.55 -6.82 -6.58
C THR A 3 -20.96 -5.77 -5.66
N LEU A 4 -21.76 -4.80 -5.23
CA LEU A 4 -21.36 -3.81 -4.24
C LEU A 4 -21.30 -4.49 -2.87
N ASP A 5 -20.12 -4.56 -2.27
CA ASP A 5 -19.96 -4.96 -0.87
C ASP A 5 -19.91 -3.69 0.00
N LEU A 6 -20.94 -3.50 0.83
CA LEU A 6 -21.05 -2.34 1.71
C LEU A 6 -20.22 -2.46 2.99
N ASN A 7 -19.64 -3.64 3.25
CA ASN A 7 -18.83 -3.88 4.44
C ASN A 7 -17.33 -3.75 4.16
N LYS A 8 -16.95 -3.63 2.89
CA LYS A 8 -15.56 -3.47 2.48
C LYS A 8 -15.14 -1.99 2.54
N PRO A 9 -13.91 -1.66 3.00
CA PRO A 9 -13.36 -0.32 2.86
C PRO A 9 -13.33 0.15 1.41
N SER A 10 -13.50 1.45 1.18
CA SER A 10 -13.37 2.07 -0.15
C SER A 10 -12.44 3.27 -0.13
N GLU A 11 -11.47 3.30 -1.05
CA GLU A 11 -10.62 4.47 -1.27
C GLU A 11 -11.47 5.72 -1.61
N GLY A 12 -11.08 6.87 -1.04
CA GLY A 12 -11.78 8.15 -1.16
C GLY A 12 -12.99 8.32 -0.23
N LEU A 13 -13.44 7.26 0.45
CA LEU A 13 -14.52 7.32 1.44
C LEU A 13 -14.07 6.89 2.84
N ASP A 14 -13.37 5.76 2.93
CA ASP A 14 -12.90 5.17 4.18
C ASP A 14 -11.42 5.45 4.43
N TYR A 15 -10.63 5.54 3.37
CA TYR A 15 -9.21 5.82 3.43
C TYR A 15 -8.71 6.52 2.16
N GLU A 16 -7.52 7.10 2.20
CA GLU A 16 -6.80 7.61 1.02
C GLU A 16 -5.33 7.18 1.04
N LEU A 17 -4.78 6.86 -0.14
CA LEU A 17 -3.35 6.62 -0.31
C LEU A 17 -2.59 7.95 -0.38
N ILE A 18 -1.54 8.09 0.42
CA ILE A 18 -0.67 9.26 0.42
C ILE A 18 0.67 8.88 -0.24
N PRO A 19 1.09 9.57 -1.31
CA PRO A 19 2.41 9.37 -1.90
C PRO A 19 3.51 9.71 -0.88
N VAL A 20 4.45 8.79 -0.68
CA VAL A 20 5.60 9.04 0.21
C VAL A 20 6.76 9.56 -0.62
N GLU A 21 6.98 10.88 -0.58
CA GLU A 21 8.02 11.54 -1.40
C GLU A 21 9.46 11.32 -0.88
N TYR A 22 9.66 10.74 0.31
CA TYR A 22 10.96 10.72 1.01
C TYR A 22 11.28 9.40 1.73
N VAL A 23 11.17 8.26 1.05
CA VAL A 23 11.64 6.97 1.58
C VAL A 23 12.53 6.28 0.57
N ASP A 24 13.74 5.90 1.00
CA ASP A 24 14.68 5.05 0.24
C ASP A 24 14.11 3.66 -0.11
N ASN A 25 12.93 3.32 0.43
CA ASN A 25 12.18 2.13 0.11
C ASN A 25 10.97 2.51 -0.76
N GLU A 26 11.12 2.33 -2.08
CA GLU A 26 10.14 2.69 -3.12
C GLU A 26 8.75 2.03 -2.95
N ALA A 27 8.60 1.10 -2.00
CA ALA A 27 7.38 0.30 -1.79
C ALA A 27 6.60 0.65 -0.52
N ALA A 28 6.93 1.73 0.19
CA ALA A 28 6.17 2.13 1.38
C ALA A 28 4.97 3.01 1.00
N TRP A 29 3.77 2.61 1.44
CA TRP A 29 2.53 3.37 1.25
C TRP A 29 2.05 3.95 2.57
N ASP A 30 1.84 5.26 2.58
CA ASP A 30 1.09 5.92 3.64
C ASP A 30 -0.40 5.82 3.32
N VAL A 31 -1.19 5.55 4.34
CA VAL A 31 -2.64 5.47 4.24
C VAL A 31 -3.24 6.29 5.36
N ARG A 32 -4.07 7.26 4.98
CA ARG A 32 -4.86 8.04 5.94
C ARG A 32 -6.26 7.47 6.03
N ILE A 33 -6.71 7.21 7.25
CA ILE A 33 -8.05 6.72 7.55
C ILE A 33 -9.00 7.93 7.63
N LEU A 34 -10.08 7.89 6.86
CA LEU A 34 -11.03 9.01 6.70
C LEU A 34 -12.32 8.83 7.50
N ARG A 35 -12.63 7.60 7.91
CA ARG A 35 -13.89 7.27 8.60
C ARG A 35 -13.71 6.20 9.66
N GLY A 36 -14.51 6.27 10.73
CA GLY A 36 -14.54 5.28 11.81
C GLY A 36 -13.71 5.69 13.03
N SER A 37 -13.38 4.74 13.89
CA SER A 37 -12.72 4.99 15.18
C SER A 37 -11.31 5.56 15.06
N PHE A 38 -10.64 5.34 13.93
CA PHE A 38 -9.26 5.77 13.67
C PHE A 38 -9.16 6.95 12.70
N THR A 39 -10.25 7.70 12.53
CA THR A 39 -10.31 8.86 11.63
C THR A 39 -9.14 9.81 11.85
N GLU A 40 -8.52 10.28 10.76
CA GLU A 40 -7.32 11.13 10.73
C GLU A 40 -6.02 10.47 11.19
N THR A 41 -6.03 9.15 11.43
CA THR A 41 -4.79 8.39 11.65
C THR A 41 -4.13 8.06 10.31
N VAL A 42 -2.84 8.35 10.21
CA VAL A 42 -1.97 7.96 9.10
C VAL A 42 -1.13 6.78 9.53
N ILE A 43 -1.26 5.67 8.81
CA ILE A 43 -0.43 4.47 8.98
C ILE A 43 0.48 4.29 7.77
N ARG A 44 1.64 3.66 7.98
CA ARG A 44 2.55 3.25 6.91
C ARG A 44 2.72 1.75 6.90
N TYR A 45 2.37 1.11 5.80
CA TYR A 45 2.71 -0.31 5.59
C TYR A 45 4.20 -0.47 5.30
N GLY A 46 4.78 -1.50 5.90
CA GLY A 46 6.14 -1.94 5.61
C GLY A 46 6.14 -3.25 4.85
N THR A 47 6.71 -4.30 5.43
CA THR A 47 6.85 -5.58 4.72
C THR A 47 5.53 -6.31 4.67
N ILE A 48 5.14 -6.73 3.47
CA ILE A 48 4.00 -7.63 3.24
C ILE A 48 4.55 -8.98 2.80
N ARG A 49 4.04 -10.07 3.38
CA ARG A 49 4.42 -11.45 3.07
C ARG A 49 3.17 -12.29 2.85
N VAL A 50 3.17 -13.06 1.77
CA VAL A 50 2.16 -14.10 1.51
C VAL A 50 2.76 -15.44 1.91
N ASP A 51 2.09 -16.17 2.81
CA ASP A 51 2.38 -17.55 3.12
C ASP A 51 1.65 -18.45 2.12
N GLY A 52 2.39 -18.96 1.13
CA GLY A 52 1.85 -19.81 0.06
C GLY A 52 1.42 -21.21 0.51
N GLU A 53 1.77 -21.65 1.73
CA GLU A 53 1.33 -22.95 2.26
C GLU A 53 -0.01 -22.83 2.99
N LYS A 54 -0.26 -21.68 3.63
CA LYS A 54 -1.45 -21.48 4.45
C LYS A 54 -2.44 -20.46 3.89
N ASP A 55 -2.16 -19.86 2.74
CA ASP A 55 -2.98 -18.80 2.11
C ASP A 55 -3.24 -17.62 3.08
N HIS A 56 -2.23 -17.28 3.89
CA HIS A 56 -2.31 -16.18 4.86
C HIS A 56 -1.39 -15.03 4.45
N LEU A 57 -1.89 -13.81 4.59
CA LEU A 57 -1.11 -12.58 4.47
C LEU A 57 -0.58 -12.17 5.86
N SER A 58 0.69 -11.82 5.95
CA SER A 58 1.30 -11.19 7.12
C SER A 58 1.88 -9.85 6.72
N PHE A 59 1.63 -8.81 7.50
CA PHE A 59 2.13 -7.47 7.24
C PHE A 59 2.63 -6.80 8.52
N ASP A 60 3.53 -5.84 8.36
CA ASP A 60 3.87 -4.88 9.39
C ASP A 60 3.42 -3.48 8.99
N PHE A 61 3.08 -2.66 9.99
CA PHE A 61 2.78 -1.25 9.81
C PHE A 61 3.21 -0.46 11.04
N ARG A 62 3.26 0.86 10.90
CA ARG A 62 3.42 1.80 12.00
C ARG A 62 2.44 2.96 11.89
N VAL A 63 2.10 3.54 13.03
CA VAL A 63 1.39 4.83 13.08
C VAL A 63 2.40 5.94 12.80
N VAL A 64 2.15 6.73 11.76
CA VAL A 64 2.96 7.90 11.38
C VAL A 64 2.45 9.15 12.09
N GLU A 65 1.15 9.33 12.08
CA GLU A 65 0.45 10.45 12.70
C GLU A 65 -0.92 9.97 13.19
N SER A 66 -1.37 10.47 14.34
CA SER A 66 -2.72 10.21 14.82
C SER A 66 -3.17 11.34 15.75
N PRO A 67 -4.46 11.72 15.73
CA PRO A 67 -5.04 12.57 16.76
C PRO A 67 -5.15 11.86 18.11
N GLU A 68 -5.15 10.51 18.13
CA GLU A 68 -5.23 9.72 19.35
C GLU A 68 -3.84 9.50 19.96
N SER A 69 -3.62 10.07 21.15
CA SER A 69 -2.34 9.95 21.84
C SER A 69 -2.07 8.52 22.27
N GLY A 70 -0.93 7.96 21.86
CA GLY A 70 -0.49 6.63 22.27
C GLY A 70 -1.01 5.50 21.40
N LEU A 71 -1.79 5.79 20.36
CA LEU A 71 -2.16 4.82 19.35
C LEU A 71 -0.90 4.28 18.65
N SER A 72 -0.82 2.97 18.47
CA SER A 72 0.35 2.30 17.89
C SER A 72 -0.05 1.03 17.16
N SER A 73 0.92 0.41 16.48
CA SER A 73 0.72 -0.87 15.77
C SER A 73 0.37 -2.06 16.67
N ASP A 74 0.45 -1.92 18.00
CA ASP A 74 0.08 -2.97 18.96
C ASP A 74 -1.42 -2.98 19.28
N ASP A 75 -2.17 -1.97 18.85
CA ASP A 75 -3.62 -1.91 19.03
C ASP A 75 -4.33 -2.90 18.11
N VAL A 76 -4.97 -3.92 18.70
CA VAL A 76 -5.61 -5.02 17.95
C VAL A 76 -6.73 -4.52 17.03
N PRO A 77 -7.66 -3.65 17.48
CA PRO A 77 -8.67 -3.11 16.58
C PRO A 77 -8.07 -2.31 15.40
N LEU A 78 -6.97 -1.60 15.60
CA LEU A 78 -6.25 -0.93 14.51
C LEU A 78 -5.59 -1.94 13.56
N GLN A 79 -5.01 -3.02 14.08
CA GLN A 79 -4.43 -4.10 13.25
C GLN A 79 -5.49 -4.73 12.34
N GLU A 80 -6.68 -5.01 12.87
CA GLU A 80 -7.80 -5.55 12.10
C GLU A 80 -8.23 -4.56 11.00
N HIS A 81 -8.42 -3.30 11.37
CA HIS A 81 -8.83 -2.26 10.42
C HIS A 81 -7.78 -2.00 9.33
N ALA A 82 -6.49 -2.01 9.69
CA ALA A 82 -5.40 -1.95 8.73
C ALA A 82 -5.41 -3.18 7.80
N GLY A 83 -5.66 -4.37 8.33
CA GLY A 83 -5.79 -5.59 7.52
C GLY A 83 -6.86 -5.48 6.45
N ASP A 84 -8.05 -4.99 6.81
CA ASP A 84 -9.17 -4.80 5.87
C ASP A 84 -8.83 -3.80 4.75
N ILE A 85 -8.21 -2.68 5.13
CA ILE A 85 -7.76 -1.66 4.17
C ILE A 85 -6.68 -2.24 3.25
N LEU A 86 -5.69 -2.95 3.78
CA LEU A 86 -4.62 -3.55 2.99
C LEU A 86 -5.17 -4.55 1.98
N PHE A 87 -6.15 -5.35 2.37
CA PHE A 87 -6.80 -6.30 1.47
C PHE A 87 -7.51 -5.59 0.31
N ASP A 88 -8.23 -4.49 0.58
CA ASP A 88 -8.83 -3.68 -0.48
C ASP A 88 -7.80 -3.09 -1.44
N ILE A 89 -6.72 -2.52 -0.90
CA ILE A 89 -5.59 -1.97 -1.67
C ILE A 89 -4.98 -3.03 -2.59
N LEU A 90 -4.70 -4.23 -2.07
CA LEU A 90 -4.10 -5.31 -2.85
C LEU A 90 -5.05 -5.82 -3.95
N GLU A 91 -6.32 -6.03 -3.65
CA GLU A 91 -7.31 -6.47 -4.63
C GLU A 91 -7.45 -5.44 -5.76
N ARG A 92 -7.61 -4.15 -5.41
CA ARG A 92 -7.64 -3.05 -6.39
C ARG A 92 -6.38 -3.01 -7.24
N GLY A 93 -5.21 -3.10 -6.59
CA GLY A 93 -3.95 -2.97 -7.28
C GLY A 93 -3.62 -4.13 -8.21
N MET A 94 -4.12 -5.34 -7.91
CA MET A 94 -4.08 -6.47 -8.84
C MET A 94 -5.06 -6.26 -10.01
N ASP A 95 -6.27 -5.78 -9.75
CA ASP A 95 -7.28 -5.49 -10.77
C ASP A 95 -6.83 -4.38 -11.74
N GLU A 96 -6.15 -3.36 -11.23
CA GLU A 96 -5.67 -2.19 -11.99
C GLU A 96 -4.25 -2.35 -12.55
N GLY A 97 -3.50 -3.35 -12.08
CA GLY A 97 -2.19 -3.73 -12.62
C GLY A 97 -1.00 -2.90 -12.09
N TRP A 98 -1.09 -2.32 -10.89
CA TRP A 98 0.03 -1.60 -10.26
C TRP A 98 0.65 -2.34 -9.07
N VAL A 99 0.07 -3.45 -8.62
CA VAL A 99 0.69 -4.37 -7.65
C VAL A 99 1.32 -5.55 -8.38
N TYR A 100 2.59 -5.82 -8.08
CA TYR A 100 3.34 -6.96 -8.61
C TYR A 100 3.94 -7.78 -7.47
N GLY A 101 3.60 -9.07 -7.39
CA GLY A 101 4.24 -9.98 -6.46
C GLY A 101 5.64 -10.35 -6.93
N THR A 102 6.65 -10.21 -6.06
CA THR A 102 8.01 -10.68 -6.35
C THR A 102 8.18 -12.11 -5.84
N ASP A 103 8.32 -13.07 -6.75
CA ASP A 103 8.64 -14.46 -6.39
C ASP A 103 10.12 -14.56 -6.00
N LYS A 104 10.41 -14.97 -4.75
CA LYS A 104 11.80 -15.16 -4.27
C LYS A 104 12.47 -16.43 -4.82
N SER A 105 11.81 -17.17 -5.71
CA SER A 105 12.34 -18.41 -6.30
C SER A 105 13.36 -18.22 -7.43
N LYS A 106 13.79 -16.99 -7.75
CA LYS A 106 14.81 -16.74 -8.79
C LYS A 106 15.86 -15.72 -8.37
N ASP A 107 16.69 -16.08 -7.40
CA ASP A 107 18.04 -15.50 -7.32
C ASP A 107 18.97 -16.25 -8.29
N ASN A 108 18.80 -15.95 -9.57
CA ASN A 108 19.83 -16.20 -10.59
C ASN A 108 20.28 -14.85 -11.15
N GLY A 109 20.72 -13.93 -10.29
CA GLY A 109 21.65 -12.85 -10.65
C GLY A 109 21.40 -12.07 -11.96
N GLU A 110 20.15 -11.80 -12.34
CA GLU A 110 19.83 -10.89 -13.44
C GLU A 110 19.01 -9.73 -12.88
N ALA A 111 19.67 -8.59 -12.74
CA ALA A 111 19.03 -7.35 -12.36
C ALA A 111 17.96 -6.99 -13.41
N ILE A 112 16.69 -7.22 -13.07
CA ILE A 112 15.56 -6.57 -13.74
C ILE A 112 15.58 -5.09 -13.33
N GLY A 113 16.33 -4.33 -14.12
CA GLY A 113 16.73 -2.96 -13.81
C GLY A 113 15.60 -1.94 -13.74
N ASN A 114 15.86 -0.95 -12.89
CA ASN A 114 15.24 0.37 -12.82
C ASN A 114 14.77 0.89 -14.19
N LYS A 115 13.49 1.25 -14.28
CA LYS A 115 13.00 2.30 -15.18
C LYS A 115 11.91 3.12 -14.48
N THR A 116 12.26 3.74 -13.36
CA THR A 116 11.72 5.06 -13.03
C THR A 116 12.23 6.03 -14.09
N GLY A 117 11.31 6.60 -14.86
CA GLY A 117 11.61 7.53 -15.94
C GLY A 117 10.33 8.09 -16.52
N THR A 118 9.75 9.05 -15.81
CA THR A 118 8.73 9.96 -16.33
C THR A 118 9.28 10.71 -17.55
N ASN A 119 8.48 10.75 -18.61
CA ASN A 119 8.80 11.45 -19.85
C ASN A 119 8.80 12.97 -19.64
N ASN A 120 9.89 13.68 -19.97
CA ASN A 120 9.83 14.97 -20.68
C ASN A 120 11.21 15.47 -21.12
N THR A 121 11.38 15.81 -22.41
CA THR A 121 12.03 17.06 -22.90
C THR A 121 12.00 17.02 -24.44
N GLU A 122 11.13 17.84 -25.03
CA GLU A 122 11.27 18.31 -26.40
C GLU A 122 12.60 19.06 -26.55
N LYS A 123 13.40 18.74 -27.58
CA LYS A 123 14.30 19.74 -28.14
C LYS A 123 14.43 19.57 -29.65
N LEU A 124 13.86 20.55 -30.34
CA LEU A 124 14.08 20.92 -31.73
C LEU A 124 15.56 20.82 -32.13
N THR A 125 15.82 20.23 -33.29
CA THR A 125 16.97 20.59 -34.12
C THR A 125 16.47 20.92 -35.52
N HIS A 126 16.47 22.22 -35.81
CA HIS A 126 16.72 22.72 -37.15
C HIS A 126 18.18 22.41 -37.48
N GLU A 127 18.44 21.89 -38.68
CA GLU A 127 19.47 22.36 -39.63
C GLU A 127 19.28 21.66 -40.98
#